data_AF-A0A8E2DUS9-F1
#
_entry.id   AF-A0A8E2DUS9-F1
#
_cell.length_a   1.000
_cell.length_b   1.000
_cell.length_c   1.000
_cell.angle_alpha   90.00
_cell.angle_beta   90.00
_cell.angle_gamma   90.00
#
_symmetry.space_group_name_H-M   'P 1'
#
loop_
_entity.id
_entity.type
_entity.pdbx_description
1 polymer ?
#
loop_
_entity_poly.entity_id
_entity_poly.type
_entity_poly.pdbx_seq_one_letter_code
_entity_poly.pdbx_strand_id
1 'polypeptide(L)'
;MDNYGTRQSFATTSGPSKRAREEPYLEVAPSKRKVMGSRPDSQSKPKEPHSSSQYQTASGLFLALGSALQRYYDACSSSTHPPRLITFEGSYSIIADPELLYCKQVSQVSADLRKVAKFPYSTHQASIKMTDFDWTEVFLCECQSLRVVTTSESSPTPLPSSPIPTPMLTPSASHLSQNGVSTKTAQKRTQSNLSTWIVGKSANGLVSFPSSFLGRGNAIGARSSSTSMPIRKQLPNCGGKIRIDVVEDNSHPFVKGQKITVTVEHGNQ
;
A
#
# COMPACT_ATOMS: atom_id res chain seq x y z
N MET A 1 -47.97 -11.83 15.67
CA MET A 1 -48.03 -10.78 14.62
C MET A 1 -47.11 -11.21 13.51
N ASP A 2 -47.71 -11.98 12.61
CA ASP A 2 -47.11 -12.60 11.44
C ASP A 2 -46.81 -11.53 10.41
N ASN A 3 -45.61 -11.53 9.82
CA ASN A 3 -45.37 -10.73 8.64
C ASN A 3 -44.56 -11.51 7.59
N TYR A 4 -45.13 -11.47 6.39
CA TYR A 4 -44.99 -12.43 5.32
C TYR A 4 -43.65 -12.30 4.58
N GLY A 5 -43.06 -13.45 4.27
CA GLY A 5 -41.92 -13.55 3.36
C GLY A 5 -42.34 -13.34 1.91
N THR A 6 -41.69 -12.38 1.23
CA THR A 6 -41.81 -12.20 -0.21
C THR A 6 -40.64 -12.94 -0.89
N ARG A 7 -40.94 -14.14 -1.40
CA ARG A 7 -40.10 -14.84 -2.39
C ARG A 7 -40.24 -14.13 -3.74
N GLN A 8 -39.17 -13.51 -4.24
CA GLN A 8 -39.05 -13.16 -5.65
C GLN A 8 -38.30 -14.26 -6.39
N SER A 9 -39.04 -15.00 -7.20
CA SER A 9 -38.56 -15.93 -8.21
C SER A 9 -38.17 -15.16 -9.46
N PHE A 10 -36.88 -15.20 -9.83
CA PHE A 10 -36.41 -14.71 -11.13
C PHE A 10 -36.37 -15.88 -12.12
N ALA A 11 -37.06 -15.68 -13.24
CA ALA A 11 -37.17 -16.60 -14.34
C ALA A 11 -35.83 -16.71 -15.10
N THR A 12 -35.39 -17.95 -15.31
CA THR A 12 -34.42 -18.37 -16.30
C THR A 12 -34.97 -18.15 -17.71
N THR A 13 -34.29 -17.36 -18.53
CA THR A 13 -34.45 -17.37 -19.99
C THR A 13 -33.16 -17.84 -20.65
N SER A 14 -33.24 -19.06 -21.16
CA SER A 14 -32.32 -19.71 -22.09
C SER A 14 -32.42 -19.10 -23.49
N GLY A 15 -31.28 -18.95 -24.18
CA GLY A 15 -31.27 -18.75 -25.63
C GLY A 15 -29.87 -18.54 -26.22
N PRO A 16 -29.30 -19.52 -26.94
CA PRO A 16 -28.04 -19.37 -27.67
C PRO A 16 -28.31 -18.82 -29.08
N SER A 17 -27.65 -17.73 -29.46
CA SER A 17 -27.65 -17.25 -30.84
C SER A 17 -26.23 -17.29 -31.40
N LYS A 18 -25.89 -18.43 -32.02
CA LYS A 18 -24.72 -18.56 -32.90
C LYS A 18 -25.04 -17.85 -34.21
N ARG A 19 -24.49 -16.65 -34.42
CA ARG A 19 -24.29 -16.09 -35.76
C ARG A 19 -22.81 -16.22 -36.10
N ALA A 20 -22.51 -17.22 -36.92
CA ALA A 20 -21.27 -17.24 -37.69
C ALA A 20 -21.31 -16.04 -38.64
N ARG A 21 -20.40 -15.09 -38.43
CA ARG A 21 -20.15 -13.98 -39.34
C ARG A 21 -18.90 -14.35 -40.13
N GLU A 22 -19.10 -14.70 -41.39
CA GLU A 22 -18.02 -14.82 -42.37
C GLU A 22 -17.39 -13.42 -42.54
N GLU A 23 -16.10 -13.32 -42.22
CA GLU A 23 -15.26 -12.15 -42.50
C GLU A 23 -14.76 -12.26 -43.96
N PRO A 24 -15.02 -11.28 -44.83
CA PRO A 24 -14.48 -11.26 -46.17
C PRO A 24 -12.97 -10.94 -46.12
N TYR A 25 -12.18 -11.87 -46.65
CA TYR A 25 -10.74 -11.74 -46.85
C TYR A 25 -10.46 -10.58 -47.83
N LEU A 26 -10.06 -9.42 -47.32
CA LEU A 26 -9.57 -8.31 -48.13
C LEU A 26 -8.07 -8.52 -48.43
N GLU A 27 -7.80 -8.90 -49.66
CA GLU A 27 -6.48 -8.98 -50.26
C GLU A 27 -5.84 -7.57 -50.33
N VAL A 28 -4.88 -7.29 -49.46
CA VAL A 28 -4.16 -6.01 -49.42
C VAL A 28 -2.98 -6.07 -50.37
N ALA A 29 -3.07 -5.31 -51.47
CA ALA A 29 -1.99 -5.12 -52.43
C ALA A 29 -0.74 -4.46 -51.80
N PRO A 30 0.48 -4.78 -52.27
CA PRO A 30 1.72 -4.23 -51.72
C PRO A 30 1.89 -2.75 -52.08
N SER A 31 1.66 -1.88 -51.10
CA SER A 31 1.90 -0.44 -51.19
C SER A 31 3.39 -0.10 -51.06
N LYS A 32 4.04 0.19 -52.18
CA LYS A 32 5.41 0.73 -52.24
C LYS A 32 5.40 2.18 -51.71
N ARG A 33 5.84 2.40 -50.47
CA ARG A 33 6.07 3.77 -49.95
C ARG A 33 7.46 4.28 -50.31
N LYS A 34 7.49 5.46 -50.94
CA LYS A 34 8.66 6.31 -51.13
C LYS A 34 9.19 6.78 -49.76
N VAL A 35 10.49 6.56 -49.54
CA VAL A 35 11.25 7.14 -48.43
C VAL A 35 11.54 8.60 -48.76
N MET A 36 10.97 9.53 -47.99
CA MET A 36 11.46 10.92 -47.93
C MET A 36 11.73 11.32 -46.47
N GLY A 37 13.02 11.52 -46.20
CA GLY A 37 13.62 12.44 -45.22
C GLY A 37 12.88 12.70 -43.93
N SER A 38 13.12 11.86 -42.91
CA SER A 38 12.80 12.17 -41.52
C SER A 38 13.90 13.06 -40.92
N ARG A 39 13.47 14.20 -40.36
CA ARG A 39 14.28 15.08 -39.49
C ARG A 39 14.89 14.27 -38.33
N PRO A 40 16.08 14.64 -37.82
CA PRO A 40 16.60 14.08 -36.59
C PRO A 40 15.77 14.63 -35.43
N ASP A 41 14.71 13.91 -35.05
CA ASP A 41 14.08 14.10 -33.75
C ASP A 41 15.13 13.81 -32.68
N SER A 42 15.39 14.81 -31.85
CA SER A 42 16.17 14.71 -30.62
C SER A 42 15.55 13.64 -29.72
N GLN A 43 15.94 12.39 -29.93
CA GLN A 43 15.70 11.31 -29.00
C GLN A 43 16.39 11.69 -27.69
N SER A 44 15.59 12.16 -26.73
CA SER A 44 16.02 12.25 -25.35
C SER A 44 16.53 10.87 -24.94
N LYS A 45 17.84 10.80 -24.72
CA LYS A 45 18.56 9.60 -24.31
C LYS A 45 17.75 8.96 -23.17
N PRO A 46 17.33 7.68 -23.29
CA PRO A 46 16.56 7.01 -22.26
C PRO A 46 17.28 7.20 -20.93
N LYS A 47 16.64 7.91 -20.00
CA LYS A 47 17.17 8.17 -18.67
C LYS A 47 17.49 6.79 -18.08
N GLU A 48 18.76 6.54 -17.74
CA GLU A 48 19.18 5.23 -17.24
C GLU A 48 18.21 4.77 -16.15
N PRO A 49 17.70 3.53 -16.23
CA PRO A 49 16.74 3.04 -15.26
C PRO A 49 17.38 3.15 -13.89
N HIS A 50 16.79 3.98 -13.03
CA HIS A 50 17.15 4.02 -11.63
C HIS A 50 17.16 2.57 -11.13
N SER A 51 18.22 2.16 -10.43
CA SER A 51 18.36 0.78 -9.96
C SER A 51 17.20 0.46 -9.01
N SER A 52 16.14 -0.16 -9.54
CA SER A 52 14.97 -0.53 -8.75
C SER A 52 15.38 -1.60 -7.75
N SER A 53 15.03 -1.41 -6.49
CA SER A 53 15.35 -2.40 -5.45
C SER A 53 14.38 -3.56 -5.53
N GLN A 54 14.88 -4.78 -5.72
CA GLN A 54 14.05 -5.99 -5.71
C GLN A 54 14.00 -6.61 -4.32
N TYR A 55 12.80 -6.85 -3.82
CA TYR A 55 12.52 -7.42 -2.52
C TYR A 55 11.94 -8.83 -2.67
N GLN A 56 12.23 -9.70 -1.71
CA GLN A 56 11.72 -11.07 -1.70
C GLN A 56 10.24 -11.16 -1.32
N THR A 57 9.72 -10.19 -0.55
CA THR A 57 8.34 -10.21 -0.03
C THR A 57 7.71 -8.81 -0.03
N ALA A 58 6.37 -8.76 -0.07
CA ALA A 58 5.61 -7.52 0.06
C ALA A 58 5.95 -6.79 1.37
N SER A 59 6.03 -7.51 2.49
CA SER A 59 6.38 -6.93 3.79
C SER A 59 7.77 -6.29 3.79
N GLY A 60 8.75 -6.93 3.15
CA GLY A 60 10.09 -6.36 2.99
C GLY A 60 10.08 -5.02 2.24
N LEU A 61 9.34 -4.96 1.13
CA LEU A 61 9.16 -3.71 0.38
C LEU A 61 8.49 -2.63 1.24
N PHE A 62 7.39 -2.96 1.92
CA PHE A 62 6.62 -1.97 2.70
C PHE A 62 7.42 -1.42 3.90
N LEU A 63 8.22 -2.26 4.57
CA LEU A 63 9.10 -1.83 5.65
C LEU A 63 10.23 -0.94 5.14
N ALA A 64 10.81 -1.26 3.98
CA ALA A 64 11.83 -0.44 3.35
C ALA A 64 11.29 0.93 2.93
N LEU A 65 10.08 0.97 2.35
CA LEU A 65 9.39 2.20 2.02
C LEU A 65 9.10 3.04 3.28
N GLY A 66 8.53 2.44 4.33
CA GLY A 66 8.26 3.12 5.59
C GLY A 66 9.53 3.72 6.20
N SER A 67 10.64 2.98 6.17
CA SER A 67 11.94 3.45 6.66
C SER A 67 12.53 4.58 5.82
N ALA A 68 12.33 4.55 4.49
CA ALA A 68 12.76 5.62 3.60
C ALA A 68 11.96 6.91 3.86
N LEU A 69 10.65 6.79 4.01
CA LEU A 69 9.75 7.91 4.33
C LEU A 69 10.07 8.52 5.71
N GLN A 70 10.28 7.67 6.72
CA GLN A 70 10.65 8.13 8.06
C GLN A 70 11.94 8.96 8.02
N ARG A 71 12.99 8.45 7.36
CA ARG A 71 14.26 9.18 7.19
C ARG A 71 14.07 10.52 6.47
N TYR A 72 13.20 10.58 5.47
CA TYR A 72 12.88 11.82 4.78
C TYR A 72 12.19 12.83 5.71
N TYR A 73 11.22 12.39 6.51
CA TYR A 73 10.53 13.27 7.46
C TYR A 73 11.44 13.76 8.59
N ASP A 74 12.30 12.89 9.11
CA ASP A 74 13.30 13.25 10.11
C ASP A 74 14.29 14.28 9.55
N ALA A 75 14.76 14.09 8.31
CA ALA A 75 15.63 15.04 7.62
C ALA A 75 14.93 16.38 7.34
N CYS A 76 13.64 16.36 6.98
CA CYS A 76 12.84 17.58 6.81
C CYS A 76 12.68 18.38 8.11
N SER A 77 12.67 17.69 9.26
CA SER A 77 12.42 18.31 10.57
C SER A 77 13.69 18.83 11.23
N SER A 78 14.85 18.25 10.89
CA SER A 78 16.13 18.52 11.56
C SER A 78 17.11 19.37 10.75
N SER A 79 16.97 19.43 9.43
CA SER A 79 17.95 20.10 8.55
C SER A 79 17.60 21.56 8.29
N THR A 80 18.62 22.44 8.31
CA THR A 80 18.54 23.80 7.76
C THR A 80 18.27 23.80 6.25
N HIS A 81 18.60 22.70 5.58
CA HIS A 81 18.35 22.45 4.16
C HIS A 81 17.62 21.11 4.00
N PRO A 82 16.28 21.09 4.11
CA PRO A 82 15.52 19.85 3.99
C PRO A 82 15.66 19.28 2.57
N PRO A 83 15.71 17.94 2.42
CA PRO A 83 15.70 17.31 1.11
C PRO A 83 14.43 17.72 0.37
N ARG A 84 14.58 18.16 -0.89
CA ARG A 84 13.43 18.65 -1.69
C ARG A 84 12.55 17.54 -2.22
N LEU A 85 13.12 16.35 -2.43
CA LEU A 85 12.48 15.22 -3.06
C LEU A 85 13.00 13.92 -2.44
N ILE A 86 12.09 13.01 -2.12
CA ILE A 86 12.36 11.59 -1.94
C ILE A 86 11.79 10.84 -3.13
N THR A 87 12.63 9.97 -3.69
CA THR A 87 12.23 8.96 -4.66
C THR A 87 12.48 7.59 -4.06
N PHE A 88 11.49 6.72 -4.13
CA PHE A 88 11.60 5.31 -3.76
C PHE A 88 11.05 4.48 -4.90
N GLU A 89 11.80 3.47 -5.32
CA GLU A 89 11.36 2.50 -6.31
C GLU A 89 11.72 1.09 -5.82
N GLY A 90 10.69 0.30 -5.55
CA GLY A 90 10.83 -1.06 -5.08
C GLY A 90 9.93 -2.00 -5.86
N SER A 91 10.35 -3.25 -6.03
CA SER A 91 9.50 -4.29 -6.62
C SER A 91 9.61 -5.62 -5.88
N TYR A 92 8.58 -6.44 -5.97
CA TYR A 92 8.59 -7.85 -5.56
C TYR A 92 7.75 -8.66 -6.54
N SER A 93 8.04 -9.95 -6.64
CA SER A 93 7.29 -10.87 -7.50
C SER A 93 6.45 -11.83 -6.65
N ILE A 94 5.28 -12.20 -7.16
CA ILE A 94 4.42 -13.24 -6.61
C ILE A 94 4.06 -14.24 -7.71
N ILE A 95 3.61 -15.42 -7.31
CA ILE A 95 2.99 -16.35 -8.25
C ILE A 95 1.62 -15.78 -8.63
N ALA A 96 1.32 -15.74 -9.93
CA ALA A 96 0.05 -15.23 -10.42
C ALA A 96 -1.09 -16.15 -10.00
N ASP A 97 -2.14 -15.57 -9.42
CA ASP A 97 -3.42 -16.24 -9.24
C ASP A 97 -4.31 -15.92 -10.46
N PRO A 98 -4.69 -16.92 -11.27
CA PRO A 98 -5.50 -16.70 -12.48
C PRO A 98 -6.90 -16.16 -12.18
N GLU A 99 -7.43 -16.34 -10.97
CA GLU A 99 -8.73 -15.80 -10.56
C GLU A 99 -8.64 -14.34 -10.12
N LEU A 100 -7.44 -13.86 -9.80
CA LEU A 100 -7.22 -12.52 -9.28
C LEU A 100 -6.83 -11.54 -10.39
N LEU A 101 -7.78 -10.69 -10.74
CA LEU A 101 -7.56 -9.62 -11.71
C LEU A 101 -6.48 -8.63 -11.23
N TYR A 102 -5.66 -8.14 -12.16
CA TYR A 102 -4.60 -7.17 -11.90
C TYR A 102 -5.08 -5.91 -11.14
N CYS A 103 -6.26 -5.38 -11.48
CA CYS A 103 -6.84 -4.22 -10.78
C CYS A 103 -7.18 -4.53 -9.31
N LYS A 104 -7.61 -5.76 -9.01
CA LYS A 104 -7.87 -6.21 -7.62
C LYS A 104 -6.57 -6.37 -6.86
N GLN A 105 -5.52 -6.87 -7.51
CA GLN A 105 -4.18 -6.95 -6.92
C GLN A 105 -3.65 -5.56 -6.56
N VAL A 106 -3.76 -4.59 -7.47
CA VAL A 106 -3.35 -3.19 -7.21
C VAL A 106 -4.13 -2.59 -6.05
N SER A 107 -5.45 -2.79 -6.03
CA SER A 107 -6.31 -2.36 -4.92
C SER A 107 -5.87 -2.97 -3.58
N GLN A 108 -5.53 -4.27 -3.55
CA GLN A 108 -5.05 -4.96 -2.36
C GLN A 108 -3.71 -4.39 -1.87
N VAL A 109 -2.74 -4.23 -2.78
CA VAL A 109 -1.44 -3.61 -2.46
C VAL A 109 -1.63 -2.19 -1.93
N SER A 110 -2.56 -1.42 -2.49
CA SER A 110 -2.91 -0.09 -1.98
C SER A 110 -3.52 -0.13 -0.58
N ALA A 111 -4.31 -1.15 -0.25
CA ALA A 111 -4.89 -1.28 1.09
C ALA A 111 -3.79 -1.62 2.12
N ASP A 112 -2.85 -2.47 1.75
CA ASP A 112 -1.77 -2.91 2.62
C ASP A 112 -0.70 -1.83 2.81
N LEU A 113 -0.38 -1.06 1.77
CA LEU A 113 0.48 0.13 1.88
C LEU A 113 -0.06 1.14 2.89
N ARG A 114 -1.38 1.41 2.87
CA ARG A 114 -2.02 2.29 3.87
C ARG A 114 -1.88 1.76 5.30
N LYS A 115 -2.01 0.45 5.49
CA LYS A 115 -1.92 -0.19 6.81
C LYS A 115 -0.49 -0.25 7.34
N VAL A 116 0.45 -0.67 6.50
CA VAL A 116 1.82 -1.02 6.92
C VAL A 116 2.76 0.18 6.85
N ALA A 117 2.76 0.90 5.72
CA ALA A 117 3.63 2.07 5.55
C ALA A 117 3.05 3.35 6.17
N LYS A 118 1.78 3.32 6.62
CA LYS A 118 1.04 4.46 7.19
C LYS A 118 1.09 5.73 6.34
N PHE A 119 1.23 5.56 5.02
CA PHE A 119 1.37 6.68 4.12
C PHE A 119 -0.02 7.26 3.80
N PRO A 120 -0.26 8.57 4.02
CA PRO A 120 -1.53 9.20 3.72
C PRO A 120 -1.60 9.55 2.23
N TYR A 121 -2.55 8.95 1.52
CA TYR A 121 -2.80 9.22 0.12
C TYR A 121 -4.27 9.02 -0.24
N SER A 122 -4.66 9.65 -1.34
CA SER A 122 -6.04 9.68 -1.81
C SER A 122 -6.53 8.31 -2.23
N THR A 123 -7.86 8.14 -2.20
CA THR A 123 -8.49 6.84 -2.52
C THR A 123 -8.18 6.38 -3.94
N HIS A 124 -8.13 7.30 -4.91
CA HIS A 124 -7.78 7.02 -6.31
C HIS A 124 -7.69 8.34 -7.11
N GLN A 125 -6.65 8.52 -7.93
CA GLN A 125 -6.59 9.65 -8.88
C GLN A 125 -6.81 9.19 -10.32
N ALA A 126 -6.05 8.18 -10.76
CA ALA A 126 -6.10 7.69 -12.13
C ALA A 126 -5.72 6.21 -12.20
N SER A 127 -6.46 5.47 -13.01
CA SER A 127 -6.14 4.11 -13.44
C SER A 127 -5.74 4.14 -14.90
N ILE A 128 -4.58 3.59 -15.22
CA ILE A 128 -4.10 3.44 -16.59
C ILE A 128 -4.02 1.95 -16.87
N LYS A 129 -4.96 1.45 -17.68
CA LYS A 129 -4.84 0.11 -18.26
C LYS A 129 -3.92 0.22 -19.47
N MET A 130 -2.74 -0.38 -19.40
CA MET A 130 -1.81 -0.40 -20.53
C MET A 130 -2.13 -1.58 -21.46
N THR A 131 -2.30 -2.77 -20.90
CA THR A 131 -2.64 -4.00 -21.64
C THR A 131 -3.63 -4.84 -20.82
N ASP A 132 -4.00 -6.02 -21.31
CA ASP A 132 -4.81 -6.97 -20.53
C ASP A 132 -4.02 -7.62 -19.38
N PHE A 133 -2.69 -7.54 -19.41
CA PHE A 133 -1.78 -8.16 -18.44
C PHE A 133 -1.00 -7.14 -17.61
N ASP A 134 -1.27 -5.84 -17.82
CA ASP A 134 -0.60 -4.75 -17.13
C ASP A 134 -1.61 -3.75 -16.59
N TRP A 135 -1.46 -3.41 -15.31
CA TRP A 135 -2.29 -2.42 -14.65
C TRP A 135 -1.46 -1.46 -13.82
N THR A 136 -1.75 -0.17 -13.96
CA THR A 136 -1.11 0.90 -13.20
C THR A 136 -2.18 1.75 -12.52
N GLU A 137 -2.03 2.00 -11.22
CA GLU A 137 -2.77 3.04 -10.52
C GLU A 137 -1.84 4.09 -9.94
N VAL A 138 -2.28 5.34 -10.05
CA VAL A 138 -1.59 6.50 -9.48
C VAL A 138 -2.47 7.12 -8.39
N PHE A 139 -1.85 7.34 -7.24
CA PHE A 139 -2.45 7.97 -6.07
C PHE A 139 -1.71 9.27 -5.73
N LEU A 140 -2.43 10.25 -5.19
CA LEU A 140 -1.84 11.51 -4.73
C LEU A 140 -1.56 11.44 -3.25
N CYS A 141 -0.42 11.95 -2.82
CA CYS A 141 -0.10 12.06 -1.41
C CYS A 141 -0.92 13.18 -0.73
N GLU A 142 -1.43 12.87 0.47
CA GLU A 142 -2.29 13.72 1.29
C GLU A 142 -1.59 14.19 2.58
N CYS A 143 -0.26 14.14 2.65
CA CYS A 143 0.49 14.46 3.86
C CYS A 143 0.23 15.88 4.41
N GLN A 144 -0.16 16.84 3.56
CA GLN A 144 -0.51 18.20 3.99
C GLN A 144 -1.92 18.33 4.56
N SER A 145 -2.86 17.49 4.14
CA SER A 145 -4.25 17.52 4.62
C SER A 145 -4.34 17.22 6.13
N LEU A 146 -3.42 16.39 6.63
CA LEU A 146 -3.36 15.99 8.04
C LEU A 146 -2.81 17.09 8.98
N ARG A 147 -2.12 18.11 8.46
CA ARG A 147 -1.53 19.16 9.31
C ARG A 147 -2.53 20.21 9.80
N VAL A 148 -3.73 20.27 9.23
CA VAL A 148 -4.67 21.39 9.47
C VAL A 148 -5.60 21.15 10.67
N VAL A 149 -5.58 19.96 11.30
CA VAL A 149 -6.55 19.62 12.36
C VAL A 149 -6.03 19.87 13.79
N THR A 150 -4.83 20.41 13.97
CA THR A 150 -4.46 21.03 15.25
C THR A 150 -5.07 22.42 15.32
N THR A 151 -6.41 22.46 15.32
CA THR A 151 -7.18 23.60 15.79
C THR A 151 -6.60 23.95 17.14
N SER A 152 -6.07 25.16 17.23
CA SER A 152 -5.71 25.84 18.47
C SER A 152 -6.82 25.63 19.49
N GLU A 153 -6.73 24.57 20.28
CA GLU A 153 -7.53 24.38 21.46
C GLU A 153 -7.06 25.50 22.39
N SER A 154 -7.87 26.55 22.42
CA SER A 154 -7.73 27.69 23.29
C SER A 154 -7.35 27.18 24.67
N SER A 155 -6.15 27.56 25.11
CA SER A 155 -5.57 27.32 26.42
C SER A 155 -6.64 27.06 27.48
N PRO A 156 -6.71 25.85 28.10
CA PRO A 156 -7.58 25.67 29.24
C PRO A 156 -7.12 26.67 30.31
N THR A 157 -8.03 27.55 30.69
CA THR A 157 -7.91 28.45 31.85
C THR A 157 -7.36 27.65 33.04
N PRO A 158 -6.31 28.11 33.72
CA PRO A 158 -5.74 27.39 34.87
C PRO A 158 -6.81 27.22 35.94
N LEU A 159 -7.18 25.97 36.25
CA LEU A 159 -7.97 25.67 37.44
C LEU A 159 -7.10 25.90 38.70
N PRO A 160 -7.67 26.46 39.78
CA PRO A 160 -6.96 26.71 41.03
C PRO A 160 -6.55 25.40 41.72
N SER A 161 -5.30 25.38 42.15
CA SER A 161 -4.62 24.31 42.86
C SER A 161 -5.36 23.90 44.13
N SER A 162 -5.62 22.59 44.28
CA SER A 162 -5.92 21.97 45.58
C SER A 162 -4.79 21.01 45.97
N PRO A 163 -4.43 20.94 47.27
CA PRO A 163 -3.24 20.24 47.75
C PRO A 163 -3.40 18.72 47.78
N ILE A 164 -2.34 18.01 47.38
CA ILE A 164 -2.22 16.55 47.44
C ILE A 164 -1.68 16.11 48.81
N PRO A 165 -2.28 15.09 49.46
CA PRO A 165 -1.66 14.39 50.57
C PRO A 165 -0.69 13.29 50.09
N THR A 166 0.46 13.25 50.76
CA THR A 166 1.59 12.31 50.63
C THR A 166 1.20 10.86 50.90
N PRO A 167 1.81 9.88 50.19
CA PRO A 167 1.98 8.55 50.75
C PRO A 167 3.45 8.10 50.84
N MET A 168 3.66 7.25 51.84
CA MET A 168 4.91 6.77 52.41
C MET A 168 5.76 5.84 51.55
N LEU A 169 7.04 5.88 51.92
CA LEU A 169 8.17 4.99 51.65
C LEU A 169 7.91 3.48 51.89
N THR A 170 8.73 2.66 51.20
CA THR A 170 9.47 1.43 51.63
C THR A 170 9.33 0.23 50.66
N PRO A 171 10.21 -0.81 50.71
CA PRO A 171 11.66 -0.75 50.49
C PRO A 171 12.18 -1.88 49.55
N SER A 172 13.50 -1.84 49.32
CA SER A 172 14.40 -2.81 48.68
C SER A 172 14.14 -4.30 48.91
N ALA A 173 14.46 -5.11 47.88
CA ALA A 173 15.00 -6.46 48.06
C ALA A 173 16.07 -6.75 47.00
N SER A 174 17.26 -7.07 47.48
CA SER A 174 18.43 -7.58 46.76
C SER A 174 18.44 -9.11 46.78
N HIS A 175 19.26 -9.72 45.91
CA HIS A 175 19.83 -11.10 45.88
C HIS A 175 19.39 -11.93 44.66
N LEU A 176 20.12 -12.90 44.10
CA LEU A 176 21.54 -13.28 43.98
C LEU A 176 21.52 -14.63 43.20
N SER A 177 22.49 -14.83 42.29
CA SER A 177 23.11 -16.12 41.90
C SER A 177 22.25 -17.29 41.36
N GLN A 178 22.62 -17.83 40.19
CA GLN A 178 23.11 -19.21 40.09
C GLN A 178 23.80 -19.50 38.74
N ASN A 179 25.07 -19.89 38.85
CA ASN A 179 25.82 -20.66 37.85
C ASN A 179 25.23 -22.08 37.75
N GLY A 180 25.16 -22.64 36.54
CA GLY A 180 24.66 -24.00 36.32
C GLY A 180 25.11 -24.63 35.00
N VAL A 181 26.27 -25.28 35.05
CA VAL A 181 26.69 -26.53 34.38
C VAL A 181 26.10 -26.88 33.01
N SER A 182 27.02 -26.97 32.05
CA SER A 182 26.86 -27.57 30.73
C SER A 182 26.67 -29.10 30.83
N THR A 183 25.53 -29.61 30.37
CA THR A 183 25.38 -31.01 29.96
C THR A 183 24.98 -31.05 28.49
N LYS A 184 25.89 -31.59 27.67
CA LYS A 184 25.66 -31.93 26.26
C LYS A 184 24.52 -32.95 26.16
N THR A 185 23.32 -32.48 25.84
CA THR A 185 22.25 -33.33 25.34
C THR A 185 22.30 -33.36 23.82
N ALA A 186 22.24 -34.58 23.27
CA ALA A 186 22.28 -34.83 21.84
C ALA A 186 21.20 -34.02 21.12
N GLN A 187 21.63 -33.18 20.19
CA GLN A 187 20.80 -32.37 19.31
C GLN A 187 19.97 -33.31 18.43
N LYS A 188 18.77 -33.68 18.89
CA LYS A 188 17.74 -34.25 18.03
C LYS A 188 17.42 -33.19 16.98
N ARG A 189 17.83 -33.49 15.75
CA ARG A 189 17.57 -32.70 14.55
C ARG A 189 16.05 -32.68 14.34
N THR A 190 15.39 -31.68 14.91
CA THR A 190 13.99 -31.38 14.62
C THR A 190 13.94 -30.93 13.17
N GLN A 191 13.50 -31.82 12.27
CA GLN A 191 13.06 -31.39 10.95
C GLN A 191 11.86 -30.47 11.17
N SER A 192 12.09 -29.17 11.13
CA SER A 192 11.03 -28.17 11.12
C SER A 192 10.19 -28.42 9.88
N ASN A 193 8.98 -28.90 10.13
CA ASN A 193 7.98 -29.23 9.12
C ASN A 193 7.70 -27.98 8.27
N LEU A 194 8.18 -27.99 7.02
CA LEU A 194 8.02 -26.92 6.02
C LEU A 194 6.57 -26.82 5.51
N SER A 195 5.56 -27.16 6.32
CA SER A 195 4.14 -27.20 5.90
C SER A 195 3.33 -25.97 6.30
N THR A 196 3.91 -25.00 7.01
CA THR A 196 3.14 -23.85 7.55
C THR A 196 3.16 -22.59 6.69
N TRP A 197 3.91 -22.56 5.57
CA TRP A 197 3.99 -21.38 4.68
C TRP A 197 3.11 -21.47 3.43
N ILE A 198 2.50 -22.64 3.16
CA ILE A 198 1.60 -22.86 2.02
C ILE A 198 0.18 -23.17 2.50
N VAL A 199 -0.35 -22.40 3.44
CA VAL A 199 -1.81 -22.28 3.60
C VAL A 199 -2.11 -20.82 3.91
N GLY A 200 -2.55 -20.10 2.88
CA GLY A 200 -3.17 -18.81 3.01
C GLY A 200 -4.40 -18.90 3.89
N LYS A 201 -4.24 -18.63 5.19
CA LYS A 201 -5.29 -18.10 6.04
C LYS A 201 -4.75 -16.84 6.69
N SER A 202 -5.14 -15.72 6.08
CA SER A 202 -5.03 -14.39 6.68
C SER A 202 -5.77 -14.41 8.02
N ALA A 203 -5.00 -14.62 9.09
CA ALA A 203 -5.43 -14.42 10.46
C ALA A 203 -4.37 -13.57 11.13
N ASN A 204 -4.50 -12.25 10.99
CA ASN A 204 -4.02 -11.19 11.89
C ASN A 204 -2.88 -11.57 12.86
N GLY A 205 -1.74 -11.98 12.32
CA GLY A 205 -0.50 -12.12 13.06
C GLY A 205 0.06 -10.72 13.28
N LEU A 206 -0.41 -10.06 14.34
CA LEU A 206 0.11 -8.80 14.84
C LEU A 206 1.60 -8.99 15.17
N VAL A 207 2.47 -8.61 14.23
CA VAL A 207 3.86 -8.33 14.55
C VAL A 207 3.80 -7.18 15.55
N SER A 208 4.18 -7.43 16.81
CA SER A 208 4.21 -6.41 17.85
C SER A 208 5.28 -5.39 17.50
N PHE A 209 4.88 -4.32 16.83
CA PHE A 209 5.67 -3.11 16.70
C PHE A 209 5.58 -2.32 18.02
N PRO A 210 6.67 -1.65 18.47
CA PRO A 210 6.59 -0.73 19.60
C PRO A 210 5.59 0.39 19.27
N SER A 211 4.41 0.28 19.89
CA SER A 211 3.28 1.17 19.70
C SER A 211 3.42 2.38 20.62
N SER A 212 4.07 3.42 20.14
CA SER A 212 4.06 4.73 20.78
C SER A 212 3.73 5.83 19.76
N PHE A 213 2.57 5.72 19.11
CA PHE A 213 1.84 6.88 18.53
C PHE A 213 0.49 6.44 17.92
N LEU A 214 -0.56 6.18 18.71
CA LEU A 214 -1.96 6.21 18.23
C LEU A 214 -2.90 6.55 19.38
N GLY A 215 -3.57 7.69 19.27
CA GLY A 215 -4.70 8.07 20.11
C GLY A 215 -5.93 7.20 19.83
N ARG A 216 -6.64 6.86 20.89
CA ARG A 216 -7.95 6.19 20.90
C ARG A 216 -9.00 7.04 20.20
N GLY A 217 -9.82 6.40 19.35
CA GLY A 217 -11.08 6.95 18.85
C GLY A 217 -12.13 5.85 18.71
N ASN A 218 -13.17 5.94 19.54
CA ASN A 218 -14.30 5.02 19.65
C ASN A 218 -15.14 4.91 18.37
N ALA A 219 -15.64 3.71 18.10
CA ALA A 219 -16.71 3.45 17.14
C ALA A 219 -18.08 3.54 17.83
N ILE A 220 -18.97 4.43 17.39
CA ILE A 220 -20.42 4.31 17.56
C ILE A 220 -21.10 4.85 16.29
N GLY A 221 -22.04 4.07 15.74
CA GLY A 221 -22.72 4.33 14.48
C GLY A 221 -23.57 5.61 14.48
N ALA A 222 -23.61 6.27 13.33
CA ALA A 222 -24.51 7.39 13.07
C ALA A 222 -25.17 7.24 11.70
N ARG A 223 -26.49 7.45 11.69
CA ARG A 223 -27.37 7.50 10.52
C ARG A 223 -26.95 8.65 9.60
N SER A 224 -26.97 8.39 8.30
CA SER A 224 -26.63 9.33 7.23
C SER A 224 -27.66 10.46 7.12
N SER A 225 -27.43 11.54 7.88
CA SER A 225 -28.02 12.85 7.60
C SER A 225 -27.10 13.59 6.63
N SER A 226 -27.59 13.89 5.43
CA SER A 226 -26.90 14.64 4.39
C SER A 226 -26.78 16.12 4.78
N THR A 227 -25.97 16.42 5.79
CA THR A 227 -25.56 17.79 6.10
C THR A 227 -24.47 18.16 5.11
N SER A 228 -24.75 19.13 4.25
CA SER A 228 -23.79 19.71 3.32
C SER A 228 -22.57 20.24 4.09
N MET A 229 -21.50 19.45 4.07
CA MET A 229 -20.23 19.85 4.66
C MET A 229 -19.75 21.12 3.96
N PRO A 230 -19.27 22.14 4.71
CA PRO A 230 -18.69 23.33 4.11
C PRO A 230 -17.57 22.91 3.17
N ILE A 231 -17.57 23.49 1.97
CA ILE A 231 -16.53 23.30 0.95
C ILE A 231 -15.21 23.73 1.58
N ARG A 232 -14.48 22.78 2.18
CA ARG A 232 -13.13 22.99 2.67
C ARG A 232 -12.31 23.33 1.43
N LYS A 233 -11.80 24.55 1.37
CA LYS A 233 -10.81 24.95 0.36
C LYS A 233 -9.69 23.92 0.46
N GLN A 234 -9.61 23.00 -0.51
CA GLN A 234 -8.60 21.97 -0.50
C GLN A 234 -7.25 22.67 -0.55
N LEU A 235 -6.44 22.49 0.49
CA LEU A 235 -5.07 22.98 0.44
C LEU A 235 -4.39 22.33 -0.77
N PRO A 236 -3.47 23.05 -1.44
CA PRO A 236 -2.69 22.47 -2.51
C PRO A 236 -2.04 21.19 -1.99
N ASN A 237 -2.35 20.10 -2.68
CA ASN A 237 -1.75 18.80 -2.49
C ASN A 237 -0.21 18.96 -2.57
N CYS A 238 0.54 18.18 -1.80
CA CYS A 238 2.01 18.26 -1.77
C CYS A 238 2.69 17.91 -3.11
N GLY A 239 1.93 17.59 -4.15
CA GLY A 239 2.44 17.17 -5.46
C GLY A 239 3.02 15.75 -5.46
N GLY A 240 3.14 15.10 -4.29
CA GLY A 240 3.64 13.74 -4.18
C GLY A 240 2.69 12.72 -4.81
N LYS A 241 3.27 11.68 -5.43
CA LYS A 241 2.58 10.63 -6.16
C LYS A 241 3.07 9.26 -5.72
N ILE A 242 2.15 8.31 -5.73
CA ILE A 242 2.44 6.88 -5.58
C ILE A 242 1.96 6.21 -6.85
N ARG A 243 2.82 5.45 -7.49
CA ARG A 243 2.45 4.59 -8.61
C ARG A 243 2.59 3.14 -8.18
N ILE A 244 1.55 2.36 -8.39
CA ILE A 244 1.56 0.91 -8.20
C ILE A 244 1.35 0.29 -9.58
N ASP A 245 2.36 -0.44 -10.03
CA ASP A 245 2.37 -1.14 -11.31
C ASP A 245 2.33 -2.64 -11.05
N VAL A 246 1.44 -3.37 -11.73
CA VAL A 246 1.41 -4.83 -11.73
C VAL A 246 1.48 -5.31 -13.17
N VAL A 247 2.52 -6.10 -13.45
CA VAL A 247 2.92 -6.56 -14.78
C VAL A 247 3.13 -8.07 -14.72
N GLU A 248 2.84 -8.80 -15.81
CA GLU A 248 3.14 -10.23 -15.91
C GLU A 248 4.66 -10.49 -15.77
N ASP A 249 5.04 -11.42 -14.90
CA ASP A 249 6.43 -11.79 -14.67
C ASP A 249 6.71 -13.19 -15.23
N ASN A 250 7.45 -13.22 -16.33
CA ASN A 250 7.85 -14.45 -17.03
C ASN A 250 9.26 -14.94 -16.63
N SER A 251 9.80 -14.45 -15.51
CA SER A 251 11.14 -14.84 -15.03
C SER A 251 11.23 -16.31 -14.60
N HIS A 252 10.10 -16.96 -14.34
CA HIS A 252 10.02 -18.37 -13.95
C HIS A 252 9.49 -19.24 -15.09
N PRO A 253 10.17 -20.34 -15.47
CA PRO A 253 9.81 -21.13 -16.64
C PRO A 253 8.54 -21.99 -16.48
N PHE A 254 8.13 -22.30 -15.25
CA PHE A 254 7.03 -23.26 -14.99
C PHE A 254 5.78 -22.63 -14.39
N VAL A 255 5.85 -21.37 -13.94
CA VAL A 255 4.74 -20.67 -13.28
C VAL A 255 4.69 -19.25 -13.78
N LYS A 256 3.50 -18.77 -14.11
CA LYS A 256 3.28 -17.35 -14.39
C LYS A 256 3.42 -16.57 -13.09
N GLY A 257 4.25 -15.54 -13.10
CA GLY A 257 4.37 -14.61 -12.00
C GLY A 257 3.64 -13.30 -12.27
N GLN A 258 3.54 -12.48 -11.24
CA GLN A 258 3.22 -11.06 -11.35
C GLN A 258 4.31 -10.28 -10.62
N LYS A 259 4.84 -9.25 -11.27
CA LYS A 259 5.77 -8.30 -10.65
C LYS A 259 5.00 -7.07 -10.23
N ILE A 260 5.03 -6.78 -8.93
CA ILE A 260 4.45 -5.58 -8.34
C ILE A 260 5.58 -4.58 -8.15
N THR A 261 5.44 -3.39 -8.71
CA THR A 261 6.38 -2.28 -8.53
C THR A 261 5.66 -1.13 -7.84
N VAL A 262 6.27 -0.60 -6.79
CA VAL A 262 5.79 0.57 -6.05
C VAL A 262 6.81 1.68 -6.23
N THR A 263 6.37 2.76 -6.86
CA THR A 263 7.15 3.98 -7.03
C THR A 263 6.53 5.08 -6.18
N VAL A 264 7.33 5.75 -5.36
CA VAL A 264 6.92 6.93 -4.60
C VAL A 264 7.81 8.08 -4.99
N GLU A 265 7.20 9.15 -5.48
CA GLU A 265 7.84 10.42 -5.74
C GLU A 265 7.18 11.44 -4.83
N HIS A 266 7.89 11.95 -3.84
CA HIS A 266 7.32 12.90 -2.88
C HIS A 266 8.30 14.03 -2.65
N GLY A 267 7.87 15.28 -2.87
CA GLY A 267 8.72 16.44 -2.67
C GLY A 267 7.93 17.60 -2.10
N ASN A 268 8.63 18.54 -1.48
CA ASN A 268 8.08 19.86 -1.20
C ASN A 268 8.34 20.71 -2.44
N GLN A 269 7.31 20.92 -3.26
CA GLN A 269 7.34 22.03 -4.23
C GLN A 269 7.21 23.36 -3.51
#